data_AF-A0A7S0D7Z7-F1
#
_entry.id   AF-A0A7S0D7Z7-F1
#
_cell.length_a   1.000
_cell.length_b   1.000
_cell.length_c   1.000
_cell.angle_alpha   90.00
_cell.angle_beta   90.00
_cell.angle_gamma   90.00
#
_symmetry.space_group_name_H-M   'P 1'
#
loop_
_entity.id
_entity.type
_entity.pdbx_description
1 polymer ?
#
loop_
_entity_poly.entity_id
_entity_poly.type
_entity_poly.pdbx_seq_one_letter_code
_entity_poly.pdbx_strand_id
1 'polypeptide(L)'
;MRACVGAAVPARAPVRRSTHRQTRRGSSAVVRAASAERDGCALDRAPRASVRRSEAPPGDAGLRLSRRLSLFGGLAGVASAASLAEALPATAGEVLDQLQALLSDAEAAIEADPENEQLVGQRTFFENQLERVQLNASFVDRLRPRVQKGELPYLQRMVFAVRDELWEDEIYFWKNAMGCRVTRETRDEANGATVTGVVLAFGQESLSADDGGKGGVELRKKSSIKDVDTRRDDSGVNSSSASLAYVSLSVPYGVRVSRIYESGGELVYGFGYFDVRSPSGYAVRARVAARRDPMELVALNVPDVNRSVNFFQDAFGMTASKPLDQNGYAPKSPPGSKLMSFGEVKETLCILLQPSQAVEDVEQARKMGEAFVGVSFAVGGGDENFTNVERRVASALQKAGRDAPCVLSVESYEAWETEVAKGARALPFKYNEPPPA
;
A
#
# COMPACT_ATOMS: atom_id res chain seq x y z
N MET A 1 -5.80 59.25 -48.35
CA MET A 1 -5.41 58.51 -47.13
C MET A 1 -5.29 57.02 -47.48
N ARG A 2 -4.20 56.38 -47.05
CA ARG A 2 -3.85 54.95 -47.22
C ARG A 2 -4.94 54.02 -46.62
N ALA A 3 -5.42 53.00 -47.35
CA ALA A 3 -5.09 51.55 -47.27
C ALA A 3 -5.40 50.88 -45.90
N CYS A 4 -5.94 49.68 -45.71
CA CYS A 4 -6.45 48.54 -46.51
C CYS A 4 -7.21 47.61 -45.51
N VAL A 5 -8.37 47.00 -45.85
CA VAL A 5 -8.63 45.59 -46.29
C VAL A 5 -8.23 44.52 -45.25
N GLY A 6 -8.97 43.47 -44.87
CA GLY A 6 -10.17 42.70 -45.28
C GLY A 6 -10.25 41.48 -44.31
N ALA A 7 -11.06 40.43 -44.38
CA ALA A 7 -12.19 39.98 -45.19
C ALA A 7 -12.90 38.84 -44.39
N ALA A 8 -14.15 38.53 -44.76
CA ALA A 8 -15.12 37.70 -44.04
C ALA A 8 -15.04 36.19 -44.30
N VAL A 9 -15.68 35.39 -43.42
CA VAL A 9 -16.04 33.97 -43.63
C VAL A 9 -17.47 33.73 -43.10
N PRO A 10 -18.38 33.06 -43.86
CA PRO A 10 -19.71 32.70 -43.37
C PRO A 10 -19.88 31.19 -43.05
N ALA A 11 -20.90 30.94 -42.22
CA ALA A 11 -21.31 29.67 -41.64
C ALA A 11 -21.88 28.63 -42.62
N ARG A 12 -21.86 27.35 -42.21
CA ARG A 12 -22.82 26.30 -42.65
C ARG A 12 -22.83 25.07 -41.74
N ALA A 13 -24.03 24.61 -41.44
CA ALA A 13 -24.42 23.24 -41.11
C ALA A 13 -25.70 22.94 -41.95
N PRO A 14 -26.37 21.77 -41.90
CA PRO A 14 -26.00 20.39 -41.51
C PRO A 14 -26.45 19.34 -42.58
N VAL A 15 -26.04 18.05 -42.51
CA VAL A 15 -26.80 16.92 -43.12
C VAL A 15 -26.62 15.62 -42.32
N ARG A 16 -27.71 14.85 -42.22
CA ARG A 16 -27.93 13.61 -41.46
C ARG A 16 -28.20 12.43 -42.42
N ARG A 17 -27.57 11.27 -42.12
CA ARG A 17 -27.97 9.85 -42.28
C ARG A 17 -28.39 9.19 -43.63
N SER A 18 -27.87 7.96 -43.73
CA SER A 18 -28.46 6.65 -44.15
C SER A 18 -27.78 6.07 -45.42
N THR A 19 -27.57 4.77 -45.66
CA THR A 19 -28.15 3.49 -45.22
C THR A 19 -27.23 2.31 -45.67
N HIS A 20 -27.51 1.10 -45.14
CA HIS A 20 -27.32 -0.24 -45.75
C HIS A 20 -26.05 -1.10 -45.53
N ARG A 21 -26.13 -1.88 -44.44
CA ARG A 21 -26.04 -3.36 -44.34
C ARG A 21 -25.78 -4.17 -45.62
N GLN A 22 -24.73 -5.00 -45.61
CA GLN A 22 -24.68 -6.28 -46.33
C GLN A 22 -23.91 -7.37 -45.56
N THR A 23 -24.54 -8.53 -45.46
CA THR A 23 -24.12 -9.79 -44.84
C THR A 23 -23.44 -10.72 -45.86
N ARG A 24 -22.38 -11.47 -45.50
CA ARG A 24 -22.28 -12.95 -45.72
C ARG A 24 -20.93 -13.59 -45.34
N ARG A 25 -21.04 -14.69 -44.58
CA ARG A 25 -20.41 -16.03 -44.72
C ARG A 25 -18.95 -16.17 -45.18
N GLY A 26 -18.11 -16.61 -44.23
CA GLY A 26 -17.38 -17.89 -44.19
C GLY A 26 -16.52 -18.35 -45.39
N SER A 27 -15.25 -18.65 -45.11
CA SER A 27 -14.53 -19.85 -45.57
C SER A 27 -13.21 -20.05 -44.82
N SER A 28 -12.94 -21.31 -44.53
CA SER A 28 -11.77 -21.91 -43.88
C SER A 28 -10.50 -21.81 -44.76
N ALA A 29 -9.33 -21.71 -44.13
CA ALA A 29 -8.08 -22.19 -44.71
C ALA A 29 -7.15 -22.70 -43.60
N VAL A 30 -7.09 -24.03 -43.53
CA VAL A 30 -6.09 -24.85 -42.83
C VAL A 30 -4.79 -24.81 -43.64
N VAL A 31 -3.64 -24.61 -42.99
CA VAL A 31 -2.36 -25.11 -43.49
C VAL A 31 -1.62 -25.82 -42.36
N ARG A 32 -1.43 -27.12 -42.60
CA ARG A 32 -0.59 -28.08 -41.87
C ARG A 32 0.90 -27.73 -42.02
N ALA A 33 1.68 -28.02 -40.99
CA ALA A 33 3.00 -28.63 -41.15
C ALA A 33 3.13 -29.77 -40.13
N ALA A 34 3.05 -30.99 -40.66
CA ALA A 34 3.51 -32.25 -40.09
C ALA A 34 4.75 -32.65 -40.93
N SER A 35 5.76 -33.43 -40.55
CA SER A 35 5.99 -34.41 -39.50
C SER A 35 7.50 -34.71 -39.51
N ALA A 36 8.02 -35.31 -38.43
CA ALA A 36 8.78 -36.57 -38.53
C ALA A 36 9.04 -37.14 -37.12
N GLU A 37 8.20 -38.11 -36.73
CA GLU A 37 8.51 -39.12 -35.73
C GLU A 37 9.55 -40.11 -36.26
N ARG A 38 10.24 -40.82 -35.36
CA ARG A 38 10.21 -42.29 -35.32
C ARG A 38 10.76 -42.86 -34.01
N ASP A 39 9.92 -43.73 -33.42
CA ASP A 39 10.19 -45.04 -32.80
C ASP A 39 11.32 -45.14 -31.75
N GLY A 40 11.13 -45.59 -30.51
CA GLY A 40 10.19 -46.61 -30.01
C GLY A 40 11.02 -47.77 -29.45
N CYS A 41 11.09 -47.95 -28.13
CA CYS A 41 11.31 -49.25 -27.47
C CYS A 41 11.20 -49.14 -25.95
N ALA A 42 10.24 -49.88 -25.38
CA ALA A 42 10.20 -50.24 -23.97
C ALA A 42 11.24 -51.33 -23.68
N LEU A 43 11.83 -51.33 -22.48
CA LEU A 43 12.18 -52.52 -21.68
C LEU A 43 12.79 -52.13 -20.33
N ASP A 44 12.16 -52.66 -19.29
CA ASP A 44 12.72 -53.30 -18.10
C ASP A 44 13.61 -52.59 -17.06
N ARG A 45 13.14 -52.81 -15.81
CA ARG A 45 13.86 -53.13 -14.57
C ARG A 45 14.60 -52.03 -13.80
N ALA A 46 14.10 -51.88 -12.58
CA ALA A 46 14.69 -51.22 -11.41
C ALA A 46 16.09 -51.78 -11.03
N PRO A 47 16.81 -51.17 -10.07
CA PRO A 47 16.45 -51.40 -8.67
C PRO A 47 16.53 -50.18 -7.74
N ARG A 48 15.70 -50.25 -6.70
CA ARG A 48 15.88 -49.60 -5.40
C ARG A 48 17.27 -49.92 -4.84
N ALA A 49 18.00 -48.90 -4.40
CA ALA A 49 19.16 -49.06 -3.54
C ALA A 49 18.85 -48.49 -2.15
N SER A 50 18.68 -49.41 -1.21
CA SER A 50 18.72 -49.21 0.23
C SER A 50 20.09 -48.68 0.66
N VAL A 51 20.15 -47.61 1.46
CA VAL A 51 21.37 -47.23 2.17
C VAL A 51 21.24 -47.64 3.63
N ARG A 52 22.18 -48.50 4.01
CA ARG A 52 22.39 -49.08 5.34
C ARG A 52 22.67 -48.00 6.38
N ARG A 53 22.09 -48.19 7.57
CA ARG A 53 22.65 -47.69 8.84
C ARG A 53 24.04 -48.29 9.03
N SER A 54 25.04 -47.45 9.20
CA SER A 54 26.31 -47.81 9.82
C SER A 54 26.47 -46.99 11.10
N GLU A 55 26.38 -47.66 12.24
CA GLU A 55 26.83 -47.15 13.52
C GLU A 55 28.36 -47.03 13.51
N ALA A 56 28.90 -45.95 14.10
CA ALA A 56 30.30 -45.81 14.45
C ALA A 56 30.42 -45.13 15.84
N PRO A 57 31.49 -45.40 16.61
CA PRO A 57 31.58 -45.25 18.07
C PRO A 57 32.11 -43.86 18.51
N PRO A 58 32.20 -43.57 19.83
CA PRO A 58 32.36 -42.22 20.36
C PRO A 58 33.82 -41.77 20.48
N GLY A 59 34.06 -40.45 20.44
CA GLY A 59 35.33 -39.86 20.89
C GLY A 59 35.76 -38.54 20.23
N ASP A 60 35.31 -37.44 20.83
CA ASP A 60 35.92 -36.11 21.03
C ASP A 60 36.68 -35.28 19.95
N ALA A 61 36.25 -34.01 19.94
CA ALA A 61 36.98 -32.74 19.80
C ALA A 61 37.51 -32.30 18.41
N GLY A 62 36.87 -31.25 17.86
CA GLY A 62 37.44 -30.43 16.78
C GLY A 62 36.43 -29.51 16.10
N LEU A 63 36.13 -28.37 16.74
CA LEU A 63 35.30 -27.29 16.21
C LEU A 63 35.78 -26.79 14.83
N ARG A 64 35.00 -27.03 13.77
CA ARG A 64 34.97 -26.21 12.54
C ARG A 64 33.55 -26.11 12.00
N LEU A 65 32.80 -25.11 12.47
CA LEU A 65 31.49 -24.74 11.94
C LEU A 65 31.65 -23.95 10.64
N SER A 66 31.44 -24.63 9.51
CA SER A 66 31.26 -23.99 8.21
C SER A 66 29.88 -23.34 8.17
N ARG A 67 29.81 -22.00 8.36
CA ARG A 67 28.56 -21.24 8.18
C ARG A 67 28.35 -20.92 6.71
N ARG A 68 27.49 -21.70 6.04
CA ARG A 68 26.76 -21.23 4.85
C ARG A 68 25.54 -20.45 5.35
N LEU A 69 25.58 -19.12 5.24
CA LEU A 69 24.44 -18.24 5.49
C LEU A 69 23.72 -17.98 4.16
N SER A 70 22.56 -18.61 3.98
CA SER A 70 21.58 -18.24 2.97
C SER A 70 20.87 -16.96 3.43
N LEU A 71 21.33 -15.79 2.98
CA LEU A 71 20.71 -14.49 3.24
C LEU A 71 19.79 -14.10 2.08
N PHE A 72 18.62 -14.73 2.03
CA PHE A 72 17.44 -14.17 1.36
C PHE A 72 16.30 -14.16 2.37
N GLY A 73 16.17 -13.04 3.07
CA GLY A 73 15.15 -12.82 4.10
C GLY A 73 15.79 -12.45 5.44
N GLY A 74 15.73 -11.17 5.80
CA GLY A 74 16.11 -10.73 7.14
C GLY A 74 16.83 -9.41 7.16
N LEU A 75 16.07 -8.31 7.16
CA LEU A 75 16.43 -7.11 7.91
C LEU A 75 15.14 -6.50 8.51
N ALA A 76 15.23 -6.28 9.83
CA ALA A 76 14.30 -5.62 10.75
C ALA A 76 13.05 -6.40 11.21
N GLY A 77 13.25 -7.37 12.10
CA GLY A 77 12.35 -7.55 13.24
C GLY A 77 13.00 -6.89 14.46
N VAL A 78 12.54 -5.71 14.85
CA VAL A 78 12.94 -5.10 16.12
C VAL A 78 11.98 -5.62 17.18
N ALA A 79 12.46 -6.54 18.02
CA ALA A 79 11.80 -6.86 19.27
C ALA A 79 12.06 -5.71 20.24
N SER A 80 11.04 -4.89 20.51
CA SER A 80 11.14 -3.81 21.49
C SER A 80 11.27 -4.39 22.91
N ALA A 81 12.44 -4.29 23.51
CA ALA A 81 12.60 -4.43 24.95
C ALA A 81 12.07 -3.15 25.62
N ALA A 82 10.86 -3.22 26.17
CA ALA A 82 10.23 -2.10 26.86
C ALA A 82 10.77 -1.99 28.29
N SER A 83 11.56 -0.97 28.56
CA SER A 83 11.61 -0.32 29.88
C SER A 83 10.84 1.00 29.80
N LEU A 84 10.18 1.38 30.89
CA LEU A 84 9.46 2.64 31.06
C LEU A 84 10.44 3.81 30.88
N ALA A 85 10.57 4.30 29.65
CA ALA A 85 11.28 5.54 29.34
C ALA A 85 10.23 6.55 28.86
N GLU A 86 10.30 7.77 29.41
CA GLU A 86 9.67 8.96 28.84
C GLU A 86 9.91 8.98 27.33
N ALA A 87 8.88 9.34 26.55
CA ALA A 87 8.93 9.32 25.09
C ALA A 87 10.11 10.15 24.56
N LEU A 88 11.22 9.46 24.28
CA LEU A 88 12.40 10.05 23.67
C LEU A 88 12.03 10.62 22.29
N PRO A 89 12.71 11.68 21.83
CA PRO A 89 12.50 12.21 20.49
C PRO A 89 12.76 11.11 19.45
N ALA A 90 11.94 11.09 18.40
CA ALA A 90 12.07 10.19 17.26
C ALA A 90 13.28 10.61 16.43
N THR A 91 14.47 10.38 16.95
CA THR A 91 15.64 10.34 16.10
C THR A 91 15.61 8.98 15.43
N ALA A 92 15.96 8.87 14.15
CA ALA A 92 16.28 7.58 13.57
C ALA A 92 17.59 7.01 14.16
N GLY A 93 17.91 7.31 15.43
CA GLY A 93 19.22 7.19 16.02
C GLY A 93 19.69 5.74 16.06
N GLU A 94 18.90 4.84 16.62
CA GLU A 94 19.33 3.44 16.76
C GLU A 94 19.41 2.75 15.39
N VAL A 95 18.45 3.00 14.50
CA VAL A 95 18.47 2.41 13.16
C VAL A 95 19.59 2.98 12.29
N LEU A 96 19.86 4.28 12.36
CA LEU A 96 20.97 4.91 11.65
C LEU A 96 22.31 4.44 12.19
N ASP A 97 22.48 4.39 13.51
CA ASP A 97 23.72 3.93 14.14
C ASP A 97 24.03 2.48 13.75
N GLN A 98 23.01 1.61 13.73
CA GLN A 98 23.15 0.23 13.25
C GLN A 98 23.53 0.15 11.78
N LEU A 99 22.89 0.93 10.91
CA LEU A 99 23.22 0.95 9.48
C LEU A 99 24.63 1.51 9.22
N GLN A 100 25.06 2.51 9.99
CA GLN A 100 26.43 3.03 9.92
C GLN A 100 27.46 1.99 10.37
N ALA A 101 27.17 1.26 11.45
CA ALA A 101 28.03 0.17 11.92
C ALA A 101 28.15 -0.94 10.85
N LEU A 102 27.02 -1.38 10.27
CA LEU A 102 27.01 -2.39 9.21
C LEU A 102 27.74 -1.91 7.94
N LEU A 103 27.63 -0.63 7.61
CA LEU A 103 28.37 -0.04 6.50
C LEU A 103 29.88 -0.04 6.78
N SER A 104 30.29 0.37 7.99
CA SER A 104 31.69 0.36 8.42
C SER A 104 32.27 -1.06 8.42
N ASP A 105 31.50 -2.06 8.86
CA ASP A 105 31.90 -3.47 8.84
C ASP A 105 32.08 -3.97 7.39
N ALA A 106 31.19 -3.57 6.48
CA ALA A 106 31.28 -3.90 5.06
C ALA A 106 32.51 -3.23 4.40
N GLU A 107 32.81 -1.97 4.73
CA GLU A 107 33.99 -1.26 4.24
C GLU A 107 35.30 -1.90 4.72
N ALA A 108 35.38 -2.26 6.01
CA ALA A 108 36.53 -2.97 6.56
C ALA A 108 36.73 -4.35 5.90
N ALA A 109 35.63 -5.05 5.58
CA ALA A 109 35.69 -6.32 4.87
C ALA A 109 36.18 -6.15 3.42
N ILE A 110 35.77 -5.08 2.72
CA ILE A 110 36.26 -4.75 1.37
C ILE A 110 37.75 -4.39 1.41
N GLU A 111 38.21 -3.66 2.43
CA GLU A 111 39.64 -3.36 2.57
C GLU A 111 40.48 -4.64 2.74
N ALA A 112 39.94 -5.64 3.45
CA ALA A 112 40.57 -6.94 3.62
C ALA A 112 40.51 -7.83 2.36
N ASP A 113 39.48 -7.68 1.51
CA ASP A 113 39.26 -8.46 0.29
C ASP A 113 38.63 -7.60 -0.84
N PRO A 114 39.43 -6.78 -1.54
CA PRO A 114 38.93 -5.76 -2.45
C PRO A 114 38.40 -6.30 -3.78
N GLU A 115 38.73 -7.55 -4.14
CA GLU A 115 38.23 -8.19 -5.37
C GLU A 115 36.86 -8.85 -5.18
N ASN A 116 36.33 -8.84 -3.95
CA ASN A 116 35.06 -9.46 -3.63
C ASN A 116 33.86 -8.59 -4.02
N GLU A 117 33.35 -8.82 -5.24
CA GLU A 117 32.19 -8.11 -5.79
C GLU A 117 30.94 -8.18 -4.90
N GLN A 118 30.79 -9.24 -4.08
CA GLN A 118 29.65 -9.36 -3.17
C GLN A 118 29.70 -8.32 -2.04
N LEU A 119 30.90 -8.03 -1.52
CA LEU A 119 31.08 -7.02 -0.47
C LEU A 119 30.82 -5.60 -1.00
N VAL A 120 31.25 -5.31 -2.23
CA VAL A 120 30.92 -4.03 -2.92
C VAL A 120 29.41 -3.87 -3.10
N GLY A 121 28.71 -4.96 -3.45
CA GLY A 121 27.25 -4.99 -3.50
C GLY A 121 26.60 -4.74 -2.14
N GLN A 122 27.14 -5.31 -1.06
CA GLN A 122 26.66 -5.08 0.31
C GLN A 122 26.86 -3.63 0.76
N ARG A 123 28.02 -3.02 0.49
CA ARG A 123 28.27 -1.60 0.78
C ARG A 123 27.25 -0.71 0.08
N THR A 124 27.08 -0.90 -1.22
CA THR A 124 26.08 -0.16 -2.03
C THR A 124 24.66 -0.34 -1.47
N PHE A 125 24.32 -1.54 -1.01
CA PHE A 125 23.03 -1.78 -0.36
C PHE A 125 22.88 -0.94 0.92
N PHE A 126 23.86 -0.97 1.83
CA PHE A 126 23.81 -0.22 3.09
C PHE A 126 23.82 1.29 2.88
N GLU A 127 24.61 1.82 1.94
CA GLU A 127 24.60 3.23 1.54
C GLU A 127 23.17 3.68 1.15
N ASN A 128 22.51 2.91 0.29
CA ASN A 128 21.13 3.19 -0.12
C ASN A 128 20.11 3.07 1.03
N GLN A 129 20.32 2.15 1.98
CA GLN A 129 19.46 2.06 3.16
C GLN A 129 19.66 3.29 4.07
N LEU A 130 20.91 3.71 4.28
CA LEU A 130 21.27 4.85 5.11
C LEU A 130 20.64 6.13 4.57
N GLU A 131 20.82 6.42 3.28
CA GLU A 131 20.23 7.60 2.63
C GLU A 131 18.70 7.61 2.79
N ARG A 132 18.04 6.46 2.59
CA ARG A 132 16.59 6.34 2.76
C ARG A 132 16.15 6.66 4.18
N VAL A 133 16.83 6.10 5.19
CA VAL A 133 16.47 6.31 6.59
C VAL A 133 16.73 7.77 7.00
N GLN A 134 17.82 8.38 6.54
CA GLN A 134 18.13 9.80 6.78
C GLN A 134 17.07 10.74 6.19
N LEU A 135 16.63 10.48 4.95
CA LEU A 135 15.55 11.23 4.30
C LEU A 135 14.24 11.09 5.07
N ASN A 136 13.93 9.89 5.59
CA ASN A 136 12.73 9.69 6.39
C ASN A 136 12.82 10.38 7.76
N ALA A 137 13.97 10.31 8.44
CA ALA A 137 14.21 11.02 9.70
C ALA A 137 13.97 12.52 9.53
N SER A 138 14.56 13.12 8.50
CA SER A 138 14.37 14.52 8.15
C SER A 138 12.91 14.88 7.89
N PHE A 139 12.12 13.95 7.32
CA PHE A 139 10.69 14.15 7.13
C PHE A 139 9.92 14.12 8.46
N VAL A 140 10.17 13.12 9.30
CA VAL A 140 9.51 12.96 10.60
C VAL A 140 9.82 14.14 11.52
N ASP A 141 11.08 14.59 11.57
CA ASP A 141 11.51 15.75 12.36
C ASP A 141 10.78 17.05 11.98
N ARG A 142 10.47 17.22 10.68
CA ARG A 142 9.67 18.36 10.21
C ARG A 142 8.19 18.20 10.50
N LEU A 143 7.65 16.99 10.37
CA LEU A 143 6.22 16.73 10.42
C LEU A 143 5.70 16.62 11.86
N ARG A 144 6.35 15.79 12.69
CA ARG A 144 5.92 15.48 14.06
C ARG A 144 5.59 16.71 14.90
N PRO A 145 6.47 17.71 15.08
CA PRO A 145 6.18 18.84 15.95
C PRO A 145 4.96 19.64 15.49
N ARG A 146 4.70 19.69 14.19
CA ARG A 146 3.57 20.42 13.62
C ARG A 146 2.25 19.66 13.84
N VAL A 147 2.26 18.33 13.68
CA VAL A 147 1.11 17.48 13.99
C VAL A 147 0.79 17.53 15.49
N GLN A 148 1.81 17.39 16.33
CA GLN A 148 1.67 17.41 17.79
C GLN A 148 1.12 18.76 18.30
N LYS A 149 1.54 19.88 17.70
CA LYS A 149 0.99 21.22 17.99
C LYS A 149 -0.40 21.46 17.41
N GLY A 150 -0.91 20.57 16.56
CA GLY A 150 -2.21 20.73 15.90
C GLY A 150 -2.20 21.66 14.69
N GLU A 151 -1.03 22.02 14.16
CA GLU A 151 -0.91 22.90 12.98
C GLU A 151 -1.40 22.22 11.70
N LEU A 152 -1.26 20.90 11.61
CA LEU A 152 -1.87 20.09 10.55
C LEU A 152 -2.26 18.70 11.05
N PRO A 153 -3.32 18.09 10.50
CA PRO A 153 -3.59 16.67 10.67
C PRO A 153 -2.56 15.79 9.93
N TYR A 154 -2.46 14.54 10.34
CA TYR A 154 -1.66 13.52 9.66
C TYR A 154 -2.57 12.42 9.10
N LEU A 155 -2.61 12.26 7.77
CA LEU A 155 -3.32 11.15 7.11
C LEU A 155 -2.50 9.87 7.28
N GLN A 156 -3.00 8.96 8.10
CA GLN A 156 -2.25 7.77 8.50
C GLN A 156 -2.54 6.57 7.63
N ARG A 157 -3.82 6.26 7.43
CA ARG A 157 -4.22 4.95 6.93
C ARG A 157 -5.55 4.97 6.21
N MET A 158 -5.68 4.04 5.29
CA MET A 158 -6.93 3.67 4.63
C MET A 158 -7.50 2.42 5.31
N VAL A 159 -8.83 2.36 5.46
CA VAL A 159 -9.51 1.31 6.22
C VAL A 159 -10.40 0.48 5.31
N PHE A 160 -10.27 -0.84 5.40
CA PHE A 160 -11.06 -1.81 4.64
C PHE A 160 -11.76 -2.82 5.55
N ALA A 161 -13.01 -3.11 5.23
CA ALA A 161 -13.81 -4.17 5.83
C ALA A 161 -13.58 -5.47 5.07
N VAL A 162 -12.96 -6.45 5.73
CA VAL A 162 -12.64 -7.76 5.14
C VAL A 162 -13.63 -8.78 5.64
N ARG A 163 -14.22 -9.56 4.72
CA ARG A 163 -15.05 -10.72 5.09
C ARG A 163 -14.24 -11.66 5.97
N ASP A 164 -14.82 -12.09 7.08
CA ASP A 164 -14.14 -12.91 8.08
C ASP A 164 -13.46 -14.17 7.51
N GLU A 165 -14.05 -14.79 6.49
CA GLU A 165 -13.50 -15.98 5.82
C GLU A 165 -12.31 -15.68 4.89
N LEU A 166 -12.13 -14.43 4.45
CA LEU A 166 -10.99 -13.96 3.64
C LEU A 166 -9.93 -13.25 4.50
N TRP A 167 -10.10 -13.23 5.82
CA TRP A 167 -9.27 -12.44 6.74
C TRP A 167 -7.78 -12.77 6.65
N GLU A 168 -7.43 -14.06 6.74
CA GLU A 168 -6.04 -14.50 6.70
C GLU A 168 -5.45 -14.36 5.29
N ASP A 169 -6.23 -14.63 4.25
CA ASP A 169 -5.81 -14.51 2.84
C ASP A 169 -5.47 -13.06 2.49
N GLU A 170 -6.29 -12.10 2.93
CA GLU A 170 -6.04 -10.68 2.68
C GLU A 170 -4.74 -10.23 3.38
N ILE A 171 -4.54 -10.59 4.66
CA ILE A 171 -3.28 -10.29 5.37
C ILE A 171 -2.09 -10.93 4.64
N TYR A 172 -2.23 -12.19 4.22
CA TYR A 172 -1.18 -12.92 3.52
C TYR A 172 -0.83 -12.25 2.17
N PHE A 173 -1.82 -11.76 1.43
CA PHE A 173 -1.63 -11.02 0.18
C PHE A 173 -0.83 -9.74 0.38
N TRP A 174 -1.25 -8.86 1.30
CA TRP A 174 -0.55 -7.60 1.53
C TRP A 174 0.90 -7.81 1.99
N LYS A 175 1.16 -8.87 2.77
CA LYS A 175 2.52 -9.23 3.19
C LYS A 175 3.37 -9.79 2.05
N ASN A 176 2.90 -10.85 1.41
CA ASN A 176 3.75 -11.67 0.54
C ASN A 176 3.77 -11.16 -0.91
N ALA A 177 2.64 -10.66 -1.41
CA ALA A 177 2.57 -10.13 -2.76
C ALA A 177 3.04 -8.67 -2.81
N MET A 178 2.57 -7.83 -1.88
CA MET A 178 2.83 -6.38 -1.90
C MET A 178 4.03 -5.95 -1.04
N GLY A 179 4.50 -6.80 -0.12
CA GLY A 179 5.69 -6.53 0.70
C GLY A 179 5.43 -5.70 1.96
N CYS A 180 4.18 -5.54 2.37
CA CYS A 180 3.84 -4.89 3.64
C CYS A 180 4.24 -5.77 4.84
N ARG A 181 4.28 -5.16 6.01
CA ARG A 181 4.43 -5.84 7.29
C ARG A 181 3.28 -5.46 8.19
N VAL A 182 2.90 -6.37 9.08
CA VAL A 182 1.94 -6.03 10.13
C VAL A 182 2.64 -5.12 11.13
N THR A 183 2.10 -3.93 11.34
CA THR A 183 2.64 -2.91 12.26
C THR A 183 1.82 -2.74 13.52
N ARG A 184 0.53 -3.09 13.46
CA ARG A 184 -0.39 -2.94 14.58
C ARG A 184 -1.47 -4.02 14.53
N GLU A 185 -1.82 -4.57 15.68
CA GLU A 185 -3.06 -5.33 15.87
C GLU A 185 -4.03 -4.54 16.74
N THR A 186 -5.31 -4.61 16.39
CA THR A 186 -6.40 -4.21 17.27
C THR A 186 -7.14 -5.45 17.73
N ARG A 187 -7.40 -5.53 19.03
CA ARG A 187 -8.06 -6.67 19.68
C ARG A 187 -9.33 -6.20 20.39
N ASP A 188 -10.36 -7.02 20.33
CA ASP A 188 -11.55 -6.83 21.16
C ASP A 188 -11.31 -7.45 22.53
N GLU A 189 -10.95 -6.62 23.51
CA GLU A 189 -10.68 -7.03 24.89
C GLU A 189 -11.93 -7.59 25.58
N ALA A 190 -13.15 -7.15 25.18
CA ALA A 190 -14.39 -7.64 25.75
C ALA A 190 -14.75 -9.06 25.28
N ASN A 191 -14.27 -9.46 24.10
CA ASN A 191 -14.51 -10.79 23.49
C ASN A 191 -13.25 -11.67 23.49
N GLY A 192 -12.58 -11.76 24.65
CA GLY A 192 -11.47 -12.71 24.84
C GLY A 192 -10.19 -12.36 24.07
N ALA A 193 -9.93 -11.07 23.82
CA ALA A 193 -8.75 -10.56 23.11
C ALA A 193 -8.61 -11.07 21.66
N THR A 194 -9.74 -11.33 20.98
CA THR A 194 -9.75 -11.72 19.57
C THR A 194 -9.25 -10.57 18.69
N VAL A 195 -8.34 -10.87 17.75
CA VAL A 195 -7.88 -9.87 16.77
C VAL A 195 -9.04 -9.48 15.85
N THR A 196 -9.36 -8.18 15.84
CA THR A 196 -10.45 -7.56 15.07
C THR A 196 -9.93 -6.62 13.98
N GLY A 197 -8.69 -6.14 14.12
CA GLY A 197 -8.03 -5.27 13.16
C GLY A 197 -6.55 -5.56 13.03
N VAL A 198 -6.00 -5.32 11.84
CA VAL A 198 -4.57 -5.41 11.53
C VAL A 198 -4.21 -4.22 10.65
N VAL A 199 -3.12 -3.54 10.96
CA VAL A 199 -2.55 -2.53 10.07
C VAL A 199 -1.32 -3.07 9.39
N LEU A 200 -1.26 -2.87 8.06
CA LEU A 200 -0.19 -3.28 7.17
C LEU A 200 0.48 -2.04 6.57
N ALA A 201 1.79 -1.90 6.77
CA ALA A 201 2.56 -0.78 6.25
C ALA A 201 3.98 -1.22 5.86
N PHE A 202 4.73 -0.33 5.21
CA PHE A 202 6.13 -0.56 4.81
C PHE A 202 7.15 -0.17 5.88
N GLY A 203 6.68 0.28 7.04
CA GLY A 203 7.44 0.69 8.23
C GLY A 203 6.47 1.20 9.30
N GLN A 204 6.99 1.68 10.44
CA GLN A 204 6.14 2.08 11.56
C GLN A 204 5.25 3.28 11.22
N GLU A 205 4.00 3.27 11.70
CA GLU A 205 3.05 4.37 11.47
C GLU A 205 3.33 5.57 12.38
N SER A 206 3.78 5.30 13.60
CA SER A 206 4.10 6.29 14.65
C SER A 206 5.03 7.37 14.12
N LEU A 207 4.77 8.63 14.49
CA LEU A 207 5.72 9.73 14.25
C LEU A 207 6.81 9.78 15.34
N SER A 208 6.65 8.95 16.37
CA SER A 208 7.56 8.84 17.50
C SER A 208 8.58 7.69 17.35
N ALA A 209 8.43 6.82 16.34
CA ALA A 209 9.31 5.68 16.10
C ALA A 209 10.42 5.97 15.07
N ASP A 210 11.55 5.27 15.21
CA ASP A 210 12.63 5.21 14.21
C ASP A 210 12.11 4.69 12.87
N ASP A 211 12.48 5.38 11.78
CA ASP A 211 11.94 5.16 10.42
C ASP A 211 10.39 5.08 10.39
N GLY A 212 9.75 5.88 11.25
CA GLY A 212 8.30 5.99 11.39
C GLY A 212 7.61 6.85 10.32
N GLY A 213 6.36 7.21 10.57
CA GLY A 213 5.56 8.07 9.69
C GLY A 213 5.22 7.46 8.34
N LYS A 214 5.03 6.14 8.27
CA LYS A 214 4.55 5.44 7.07
C LYS A 214 3.02 5.37 7.05
N GLY A 215 2.45 5.41 5.84
CA GLY A 215 1.04 5.19 5.59
C GLY A 215 0.67 3.71 5.67
N GLY A 216 -0.51 3.41 6.21
CA GLY A 216 -0.99 2.04 6.43
C GLY A 216 -2.26 1.66 5.67
N VAL A 217 -2.45 0.36 5.50
CA VAL A 217 -3.71 -0.29 5.14
C VAL A 217 -4.22 -0.99 6.38
N GLU A 218 -5.31 -0.48 6.95
CA GLU A 218 -6.00 -1.10 8.07
C GLU A 218 -7.08 -2.06 7.55
N LEU A 219 -6.91 -3.34 7.83
CA LEU A 219 -7.93 -4.35 7.63
C LEU A 219 -8.72 -4.50 8.92
N ARG A 220 -10.04 -4.50 8.83
CA ARG A 220 -10.96 -4.78 9.94
C ARG A 220 -11.86 -5.96 9.57
N LYS A 221 -12.02 -6.91 10.49
CA LYS A 221 -12.99 -8.01 10.28
C LYS A 221 -14.38 -7.43 10.16
N LYS A 222 -15.13 -7.82 9.13
CA LYS A 222 -16.47 -7.31 8.87
C LYS A 222 -17.42 -7.54 10.05
N SER A 223 -17.30 -8.67 10.75
CA SER A 223 -18.07 -8.94 11.97
C SER A 223 -17.74 -8.03 13.17
N SER A 224 -16.52 -7.49 13.22
CA SER A 224 -16.02 -6.65 14.31
C SER A 224 -16.33 -5.17 14.12
N ILE A 225 -16.76 -4.80 12.92
CA ILE A 225 -17.26 -3.47 12.61
C ILE A 225 -18.67 -3.40 13.21
N LYS A 226 -18.74 -3.24 14.53
CA LYS A 226 -19.95 -2.82 15.24
C LYS A 226 -20.13 -1.36 14.88
N ASP A 227 -21.08 -1.07 14.00
CA ASP A 227 -21.48 0.30 13.67
C ASP A 227 -20.29 1.24 13.38
N VAL A 228 -19.40 0.92 12.43
CA VAL A 228 -18.78 2.02 11.65
C VAL A 228 -19.88 2.54 10.74
N ASP A 229 -20.81 3.28 11.34
CA ASP A 229 -21.85 4.07 10.68
C ASP A 229 -22.40 3.47 9.38
N THR A 230 -22.62 2.15 9.33
CA THR A 230 -23.75 1.59 8.61
C THR A 230 -25.01 1.82 9.42
N ARG A 231 -25.16 3.02 10.02
CA ARG A 231 -26.45 3.71 10.04
C ARG A 231 -26.89 3.89 8.57
N ARG A 232 -27.36 2.78 7.99
CA ARG A 232 -28.73 2.78 7.52
C ARG A 232 -29.59 3.12 8.73
N ASP A 233 -29.59 4.40 9.12
CA ASP A 233 -30.80 4.95 9.67
C ASP A 233 -31.86 4.64 8.62
N ASP A 234 -33.09 4.36 9.03
CA ASP A 234 -34.22 4.31 8.12
C ASP A 234 -34.44 5.67 7.37
N SER A 235 -33.61 6.68 7.64
CA SER A 235 -33.43 7.95 6.89
C SER A 235 -32.39 7.89 5.74
N GLY A 236 -31.56 6.85 5.69
CA GLY A 236 -30.68 6.47 4.58
C GLY A 236 -29.44 7.35 4.32
N VAL A 237 -28.92 8.12 5.27
CA VAL A 237 -27.90 9.15 4.97
C VAL A 237 -26.46 8.63 4.78
N ASN A 238 -26.09 7.44 5.26
CA ASN A 238 -24.68 6.98 5.23
C ASN A 238 -24.39 5.80 4.29
N SER A 239 -24.74 5.96 3.01
CA SER A 239 -24.02 5.26 1.93
C SER A 239 -23.30 6.34 1.12
N SER A 240 -21.99 6.48 1.31
CA SER A 240 -21.17 7.28 0.41
C SER A 240 -21.47 6.86 -1.03
N SER A 241 -21.84 7.81 -1.88
CA SER A 241 -21.99 7.59 -3.33
C SER A 241 -20.64 7.38 -4.02
N ALA A 242 -19.53 7.62 -3.31
CA ALA A 242 -18.20 7.37 -3.82
C ALA A 242 -17.80 5.91 -3.66
N SER A 243 -17.04 5.40 -4.62
CA SER A 243 -16.54 4.03 -4.64
C SER A 243 -15.02 4.01 -4.70
N LEU A 244 -14.39 3.02 -4.07
CA LEU A 244 -12.97 2.76 -4.27
C LEU A 244 -12.68 2.49 -5.75
N ALA A 245 -11.67 3.18 -6.30
CA ALA A 245 -11.12 2.90 -7.62
C ALA A 245 -9.94 1.94 -7.51
N TYR A 246 -8.92 2.30 -6.74
CA TYR A 246 -7.74 1.46 -6.47
C TYR A 246 -6.88 2.03 -5.33
N VAL A 247 -5.98 1.21 -4.79
CA VAL A 247 -4.85 1.63 -3.96
C VAL A 247 -3.61 1.68 -4.83
N SER A 248 -2.77 2.72 -4.71
CA SER A 248 -1.50 2.83 -5.45
C SER A 248 -0.29 2.64 -4.54
N LEU A 249 0.69 1.87 -5.00
CA LEU A 249 1.94 1.56 -4.31
C LEU A 249 3.15 1.84 -5.22
N SER A 250 4.21 2.39 -4.64
CA SER A 250 5.55 2.46 -5.22
C SER A 250 6.49 1.50 -4.51
N VAL A 251 6.57 0.26 -4.98
CA VAL A 251 7.40 -0.76 -4.36
C VAL A 251 8.87 -0.63 -4.82
N PRO A 252 9.85 -0.63 -3.89
CA PRO A 252 11.24 -0.37 -4.24
C PRO A 252 11.92 -1.55 -4.96
N TYR A 253 11.56 -2.80 -4.65
CA TYR A 253 12.31 -3.99 -5.09
C TYR A 253 11.55 -4.88 -6.10
N GLY A 254 10.48 -4.34 -6.70
CA GLY A 254 9.67 -5.06 -7.68
C GLY A 254 8.53 -5.87 -7.07
N VAL A 255 7.56 -6.23 -7.92
CA VAL A 255 6.44 -7.12 -7.58
C VAL A 255 6.73 -8.50 -8.15
N ARG A 256 6.60 -9.55 -7.34
CA ARG A 256 6.81 -10.94 -7.78
C ARG A 256 5.47 -11.54 -8.17
N VAL A 257 5.28 -11.82 -9.46
CA VAL A 257 4.03 -12.37 -9.99
C VAL A 257 3.67 -13.72 -9.36
N SER A 258 4.65 -14.59 -9.09
CA SER A 258 4.37 -15.87 -8.41
C SER A 258 3.76 -15.65 -7.02
N ARG A 259 4.25 -14.66 -6.25
CA ARG A 259 3.72 -14.33 -4.93
C ARG A 259 2.29 -13.78 -4.98
N ILE A 260 1.89 -13.10 -6.06
CA ILE A 260 0.50 -12.68 -6.25
C ILE A 260 -0.43 -13.90 -6.27
N TYR A 261 -0.13 -14.89 -7.13
CA TYR A 261 -0.95 -16.08 -7.28
C TYR A 261 -0.91 -16.99 -6.05
N GLU A 262 0.27 -17.18 -5.45
CA GLU A 262 0.43 -17.95 -4.20
C GLU A 262 -0.38 -17.35 -3.05
N SER A 263 -0.58 -16.03 -3.05
CA SER A 263 -1.41 -15.34 -2.04
C SER A 263 -2.89 -15.23 -2.41
N GLY A 264 -3.36 -15.95 -3.42
CA GLY A 264 -4.76 -15.91 -3.85
C GLY A 264 -5.18 -14.60 -4.55
N GLY A 265 -4.21 -13.77 -4.94
CA GLY A 265 -4.46 -12.58 -5.74
C GLY A 265 -4.52 -12.88 -7.24
N GLU A 266 -5.03 -11.93 -8.01
CA GLU A 266 -5.15 -12.01 -9.46
C GLU A 266 -4.32 -10.91 -10.12
N LEU A 267 -3.46 -11.28 -11.07
CA LEU A 267 -2.77 -10.31 -11.93
C LEU A 267 -3.67 -9.95 -13.13
N VAL A 268 -4.13 -8.70 -13.18
CA VAL A 268 -4.93 -8.15 -14.30
C VAL A 268 -4.00 -7.61 -15.40
N TYR A 269 -2.90 -6.96 -15.00
CA TYR A 269 -1.92 -6.39 -15.93
C TYR A 269 -0.53 -6.30 -15.27
N GLY A 270 0.55 -6.46 -16.04
CA GLY A 270 1.92 -6.57 -15.47
C GLY A 270 3.06 -6.00 -16.31
N PHE A 271 2.82 -5.00 -17.17
CA PHE A 271 3.86 -4.42 -18.03
C PHE A 271 4.11 -2.93 -17.73
N GLY A 272 5.24 -2.62 -17.07
CA GLY A 272 5.61 -1.25 -16.65
C GLY A 272 4.90 -0.73 -15.40
N TYR A 273 3.78 -1.35 -15.03
CA TYR A 273 3.16 -1.33 -13.71
C TYR A 273 2.36 -2.65 -13.54
N PHE A 274 1.96 -2.94 -12.31
CA PHE A 274 1.15 -4.10 -11.95
C PHE A 274 -0.25 -3.62 -11.55
N ASP A 275 -1.27 -4.16 -12.19
CA ASP A 275 -2.67 -4.04 -11.77
C ASP A 275 -3.11 -5.40 -11.22
N VAL A 276 -3.42 -5.43 -9.93
CA VAL A 276 -3.64 -6.66 -9.16
C VAL A 276 -4.97 -6.57 -8.45
N ARG A 277 -5.65 -7.71 -8.27
CA ARG A 277 -6.79 -7.84 -7.36
C ARG A 277 -6.35 -8.64 -6.13
N SER A 278 -6.66 -8.12 -4.94
CA SER A 278 -6.49 -8.89 -3.70
C SER A 278 -7.53 -10.01 -3.60
N PRO A 279 -7.42 -10.96 -2.64
CA PRO A 279 -8.44 -11.99 -2.41
C PRO A 279 -9.85 -11.40 -2.19
N SER A 280 -9.95 -10.23 -1.57
CA SER A 280 -11.21 -9.50 -1.39
C SER A 280 -11.66 -8.73 -2.65
N GLY A 281 -10.89 -8.78 -3.74
CA GLY A 281 -11.16 -8.12 -5.01
C GLY A 281 -10.69 -6.66 -5.07
N TYR A 282 -9.91 -6.18 -4.10
CA TYR A 282 -9.45 -4.79 -4.09
C TYR A 282 -8.46 -4.55 -5.21
N ALA A 283 -8.69 -3.49 -5.99
CA ALA A 283 -7.74 -3.08 -7.01
C ALA A 283 -6.50 -2.45 -6.36
N VAL A 284 -5.33 -3.06 -6.58
CA VAL A 284 -4.04 -2.55 -6.14
C VAL A 284 -3.16 -2.34 -7.36
N ARG A 285 -2.73 -1.09 -7.57
CA ARG A 285 -1.79 -0.71 -8.60
C ARG A 285 -0.41 -0.53 -7.99
N ALA A 286 0.55 -1.35 -8.38
CA ALA A 286 1.91 -1.26 -7.91
C ALA A 286 2.87 -0.90 -9.04
N ARG A 287 3.81 0.00 -8.79
CA ARG A 287 4.89 0.34 -9.72
C ARG A 287 6.24 0.24 -9.03
N VAL A 288 7.28 -0.03 -9.80
CA VAL A 288 8.64 -0.06 -9.27
C VAL A 288 9.21 1.35 -9.29
N ALA A 289 9.40 1.93 -8.11
CA ALA A 289 9.98 3.26 -7.96
C ALA A 289 10.52 3.49 -6.56
N ALA A 290 11.54 4.33 -6.46
CA ALA A 290 12.02 4.84 -5.18
C ALA A 290 11.07 5.93 -4.66
N ARG A 291 10.55 5.72 -3.45
CA ARG A 291 9.77 6.67 -2.68
C ARG A 291 10.05 6.46 -1.20
N ARG A 292 10.04 7.54 -0.41
CA ARG A 292 10.20 7.49 1.06
C ARG A 292 9.22 6.51 1.71
N ASP A 293 7.97 6.57 1.27
CA ASP A 293 6.90 5.67 1.69
C ASP A 293 6.28 5.03 0.46
N PRO A 294 6.36 3.70 0.32
CA PRO A 294 5.72 3.00 -0.78
C PRO A 294 4.19 3.17 -0.85
N MET A 295 3.50 3.50 0.24
CA MET A 295 2.04 3.70 0.25
C MET A 295 1.69 5.06 -0.37
N GLU A 296 1.24 5.08 -1.63
CA GLU A 296 1.06 6.34 -2.39
C GLU A 296 -0.27 7.03 -2.13
N LEU A 297 -1.35 6.35 -2.50
CA LEU A 297 -2.67 6.95 -2.46
C LEU A 297 -3.77 5.91 -2.44
N VAL A 298 -4.92 6.35 -1.95
CA VAL A 298 -6.21 5.71 -2.23
C VAL A 298 -6.94 6.56 -3.28
N ALA A 299 -7.44 5.91 -4.33
CA ALA A 299 -8.21 6.54 -5.38
C ALA A 299 -9.71 6.27 -5.18
N LEU A 300 -10.51 7.33 -5.22
CA LEU A 300 -11.94 7.32 -5.00
C LEU A 300 -12.65 7.91 -6.22
N ASN A 301 -13.62 7.18 -6.76
CA ASN A 301 -14.56 7.70 -7.74
C ASN A 301 -15.64 8.47 -7.00
N VAL A 302 -15.77 9.77 -7.29
CA VAL A 302 -16.72 10.68 -6.64
C VAL A 302 -17.67 11.30 -7.67
N PRO A 303 -18.93 11.58 -7.31
CA PRO A 303 -19.88 12.21 -8.23
C PRO A 303 -19.46 13.61 -8.69
N ASP A 304 -18.87 14.40 -7.79
CA ASP A 304 -18.40 15.76 -8.03
C ASP A 304 -17.03 15.97 -7.36
N VAL A 305 -15.99 16.03 -8.20
CA VAL A 305 -14.60 16.21 -7.75
C VAL A 305 -14.41 17.54 -7.02
N ASN A 306 -15.01 18.64 -7.50
CA ASN A 306 -14.80 19.95 -6.87
C ASN A 306 -15.47 20.02 -5.50
N ARG A 307 -16.65 19.43 -5.36
CA ARG A 307 -17.31 19.33 -4.05
C ARG A 307 -16.51 18.47 -3.09
N SER A 308 -15.95 17.34 -3.55
CA SER A 308 -15.08 16.50 -2.72
C SER A 308 -13.75 17.18 -2.36
N VAL A 309 -13.17 17.99 -3.25
CA VAL A 309 -12.00 18.84 -2.93
C VAL A 309 -12.33 19.79 -1.79
N ASN A 310 -13.44 20.53 -1.90
CA ASN A 310 -13.88 21.46 -0.86
C ASN A 310 -14.14 20.74 0.47
N PHE A 311 -14.67 19.52 0.43
CA PHE A 311 -14.88 18.71 1.62
C PHE A 311 -13.57 18.45 2.39
N PHE A 312 -12.51 17.98 1.73
CA PHE A 312 -11.21 17.73 2.39
C PHE A 312 -10.48 19.02 2.79
N GLN A 313 -10.67 20.11 2.04
CA GLN A 313 -10.18 21.43 2.41
C GLN A 313 -10.87 21.97 3.68
N ASP A 314 -12.20 21.94 3.72
CA ASP A 314 -13.01 22.43 4.84
C ASP A 314 -12.76 21.57 6.10
N ALA A 315 -12.70 20.25 5.95
CA ALA A 315 -12.52 19.32 7.07
C ALA A 315 -11.10 19.36 7.66
N PHE A 316 -10.08 19.31 6.82
CA PHE A 316 -8.70 19.07 7.27
C PHE A 316 -7.66 20.06 6.74
N GLY A 317 -8.02 20.96 5.83
CA GLY A 317 -7.06 21.89 5.21
C GLY A 317 -6.13 21.23 4.20
N MET A 318 -6.52 20.08 3.61
CA MET A 318 -5.72 19.45 2.55
C MET A 318 -5.60 20.34 1.32
N THR A 319 -4.51 20.20 0.57
CA THR A 319 -4.31 20.96 -0.68
C THR A 319 -4.61 20.09 -1.89
N ALA A 320 -5.19 20.70 -2.93
CA ALA A 320 -5.50 20.02 -4.18
C ALA A 320 -4.43 20.31 -5.24
N SER A 321 -3.94 19.27 -5.90
CA SER A 321 -2.96 19.35 -6.98
C SER A 321 -3.39 18.48 -8.17
N LYS A 322 -2.59 18.51 -9.25
CA LYS A 322 -2.79 17.60 -10.39
C LYS A 322 -2.36 16.18 -9.98
N PRO A 323 -3.00 15.13 -10.52
CA PRO A 323 -2.59 13.75 -10.29
C PRO A 323 -1.13 13.47 -10.64
N LEU A 324 -0.51 12.51 -9.95
CA LEU A 324 0.86 12.05 -10.20
C LEU A 324 0.97 11.10 -11.39
N ASP A 325 0.55 11.56 -12.57
CA ASP A 325 0.53 10.75 -13.79
C ASP A 325 1.88 10.78 -14.54
N GLN A 326 2.99 10.64 -13.82
CA GLN A 326 4.34 10.74 -14.41
C GLN A 326 4.78 9.44 -15.10
N ASN A 327 4.21 8.29 -14.73
CA ASN A 327 4.51 7.01 -15.38
C ASN A 327 3.84 6.95 -16.77
N GLY A 328 4.62 6.70 -17.82
CA GLY A 328 4.13 6.52 -19.19
C GLY A 328 3.38 5.19 -19.40
N TYR A 329 3.63 4.20 -18.56
CA TYR A 329 3.02 2.87 -18.65
C TYR A 329 1.72 2.74 -17.87
N ALA A 330 1.52 3.56 -16.83
CA ALA A 330 0.30 3.53 -16.03
C ALA A 330 -0.83 4.33 -16.71
N PRO A 331 -2.09 3.87 -16.64
CA PRO A 331 -3.24 4.63 -17.08
C PRO A 331 -3.25 6.01 -16.44
N LYS A 332 -3.47 7.03 -17.27
CA LYS A 332 -3.63 8.41 -16.79
C LYS A 332 -4.90 8.52 -15.97
N SER A 333 -4.87 9.37 -14.95
CA SER A 333 -6.06 9.70 -14.18
C SER A 333 -7.10 10.34 -15.11
N PRO A 334 -8.39 10.05 -14.96
CA PRO A 334 -9.42 10.65 -15.80
C PRO A 334 -9.37 12.19 -15.77
N PRO A 335 -9.67 12.87 -16.90
CA PRO A 335 -9.72 14.33 -16.93
C PRO A 335 -10.62 14.90 -15.83
N GLY A 336 -10.15 15.93 -15.13
CA GLY A 336 -10.86 16.53 -14.00
C GLY A 336 -10.48 15.96 -12.63
N SER A 337 -9.71 14.86 -12.57
CA SER A 337 -9.23 14.29 -11.30
C SER A 337 -8.35 15.27 -10.50
N LYS A 338 -8.39 15.16 -9.17
CA LYS A 338 -7.64 16.00 -8.23
C LYS A 338 -6.98 15.16 -7.16
N LEU A 339 -5.72 15.48 -6.85
CA LEU A 339 -4.97 14.79 -5.81
C LEU A 339 -4.92 15.65 -4.56
N MET A 340 -5.43 15.11 -3.46
CA MET A 340 -5.42 15.73 -2.14
C MET A 340 -4.20 15.26 -1.35
N SER A 341 -3.41 16.20 -0.84
CA SER A 341 -2.23 15.91 -0.02
C SER A 341 -2.03 16.91 1.11
N PHE A 342 -1.26 16.49 2.11
CA PHE A 342 -0.56 17.39 3.02
C PHE A 342 0.89 17.53 2.57
N GLY A 343 1.32 18.76 2.30
CA GLY A 343 2.70 19.05 1.90
C GLY A 343 3.10 18.38 0.58
N GLU A 344 4.35 17.90 0.53
CA GLU A 344 4.94 17.31 -0.67
C GLU A 344 4.32 15.94 -0.99
N VAL A 345 3.80 15.80 -2.20
CA VAL A 345 2.99 14.65 -2.63
C VAL A 345 3.80 13.35 -2.67
N LYS A 346 5.11 13.43 -2.89
CA LYS A 346 5.99 12.26 -2.87
C LYS A 346 6.36 11.80 -1.45
N GLU A 347 6.05 12.60 -0.44
CA GLU A 347 6.41 12.34 0.95
C GLU A 347 5.23 11.90 1.82
N THR A 348 3.98 11.78 1.33
CA THR A 348 2.84 11.44 2.21
C THR A 348 1.79 10.57 1.53
N LEU A 349 0.99 9.84 2.31
CA LEU A 349 -0.21 9.21 1.77
C LEU A 349 -1.16 10.30 1.23
N CYS A 350 -1.70 10.08 0.04
CA CYS A 350 -2.59 11.02 -0.64
C CYS A 350 -3.97 10.41 -0.93
N ILE A 351 -4.94 11.25 -1.30
CA ILE A 351 -6.28 10.82 -1.75
C ILE A 351 -6.50 11.33 -3.17
N LEU A 352 -6.68 10.44 -4.13
CA LEU A 352 -7.00 10.80 -5.51
C LEU A 352 -8.51 10.79 -5.71
N LEU A 353 -9.07 11.92 -6.11
CA LEU A 353 -10.49 12.09 -6.42
C LEU A 353 -10.69 12.03 -7.93
N GLN A 354 -11.49 11.09 -8.39
CA GLN A 354 -11.75 10.83 -9.81
C GLN A 354 -13.25 11.00 -10.12
N PRO A 355 -13.63 11.53 -11.29
CA PRO A 355 -15.03 11.63 -11.67
C PRO A 355 -15.65 10.25 -11.85
N SER A 356 -16.76 9.96 -11.17
CA SER A 356 -17.45 8.65 -11.26
C SER A 356 -17.99 8.35 -12.66
N GLN A 357 -18.18 9.37 -13.50
CA GLN A 357 -18.61 9.21 -14.89
C GLN A 357 -17.52 8.57 -15.77
N ALA A 358 -16.27 8.53 -15.30
CA ALA A 358 -15.16 7.86 -15.99
C ALA A 358 -15.01 6.38 -15.62
N VAL A 359 -15.87 5.85 -14.74
CA VAL A 359 -15.87 4.44 -14.36
C VAL A 359 -16.44 3.59 -15.49
N GLU A 360 -15.62 2.73 -16.06
CA GLU A 360 -16.04 1.82 -17.13
C GLU A 360 -16.80 0.59 -16.59
N ASP A 361 -16.36 0.05 -15.44
CA ASP A 361 -17.00 -1.09 -14.77
C ASP A 361 -17.67 -0.66 -13.46
N VAL A 362 -18.93 -0.27 -13.58
CA VAL A 362 -19.74 0.23 -12.46
C VAL A 362 -20.03 -0.86 -11.43
N GLU A 363 -20.17 -2.13 -11.86
CA GLU A 363 -20.48 -3.22 -10.94
C GLU A 363 -19.27 -3.56 -10.06
N GLN A 364 -18.08 -3.63 -10.67
CA GLN A 364 -16.83 -3.84 -9.95
C GLN A 364 -16.53 -2.66 -9.01
N ALA A 365 -16.70 -1.43 -9.48
CA ALA A 365 -16.55 -0.24 -8.65
C ALA A 365 -17.48 -0.27 -7.43
N ARG A 366 -18.75 -0.67 -7.61
CA ARG A 366 -19.71 -0.82 -6.51
C ARG A 366 -19.27 -1.87 -5.49
N LYS A 367 -18.82 -3.05 -5.94
CA LYS A 367 -18.30 -4.12 -5.06
C LYS A 367 -17.09 -3.64 -4.25
N MET A 368 -16.17 -2.91 -4.88
CA MET A 368 -15.00 -2.34 -4.21
C MET A 368 -15.37 -1.23 -3.22
N GLY A 369 -16.41 -0.45 -3.53
CA GLY A 369 -16.95 0.59 -2.64
C GLY A 369 -17.59 0.07 -1.36
N GLU A 370 -18.17 -1.14 -1.37
CA GLU A 370 -18.75 -1.76 -0.17
C GLU A 370 -17.70 -2.19 0.87
N ALA A 371 -16.44 -2.33 0.45
CA ALA A 371 -15.37 -2.80 1.32
C ALA A 371 -14.45 -1.70 1.82
N PHE A 372 -14.34 -0.58 1.09
CA PHE A 372 -13.62 0.58 1.58
C PHE A 372 -14.45 1.30 2.63
N VAL A 373 -13.95 1.32 3.86
CA VAL A 373 -14.62 1.95 4.99
C VAL A 373 -14.34 3.44 4.97
N GLY A 374 -13.07 3.84 4.90
CA GLY A 374 -12.70 5.25 4.98
C GLY A 374 -11.22 5.50 5.16
N VAL A 375 -10.89 6.70 5.65
CA VAL A 375 -9.52 7.13 5.98
C VAL A 375 -9.44 7.64 7.41
N SER A 376 -8.28 7.43 8.04
CA SER A 376 -8.03 7.86 9.43
C SER A 376 -6.95 8.93 9.52
N PHE A 377 -7.19 9.92 10.37
CA PHE A 377 -6.29 11.04 10.63
C PHE A 377 -5.88 11.11 12.12
N ALA A 378 -4.61 11.42 12.39
CA ALA A 378 -4.18 11.93 13.71
C ALA A 378 -4.33 13.44 13.76
N VAL A 379 -4.76 13.94 14.92
CA VAL A 379 -4.89 15.37 15.19
C VAL A 379 -4.27 15.66 16.57
N GLY A 380 -3.23 16.49 16.62
CA GLY A 380 -2.68 17.01 17.87
C GLY A 380 -3.26 18.36 18.28
N GLY A 381 -2.56 19.09 19.14
CA GLY A 381 -2.99 20.40 19.65
C GLY A 381 -3.90 20.33 20.88
N GLY A 382 -3.93 19.18 21.56
CA GLY A 382 -4.75 18.95 22.75
C GLY A 382 -6.25 18.83 22.48
N ASP A 383 -7.02 18.62 23.56
CA ASP A 383 -8.45 18.28 23.50
C ASP A 383 -9.30 19.34 22.82
N GLU A 384 -8.96 20.63 22.98
CA GLU A 384 -9.69 21.73 22.36
C GLU A 384 -9.56 21.70 20.83
N ASN A 385 -8.33 21.56 20.31
CA ASN A 385 -8.12 21.48 18.87
C ASN A 385 -8.73 20.20 18.28
N PHE A 386 -8.59 19.07 18.98
CA PHE A 386 -9.23 17.81 18.60
C PHE A 386 -10.75 17.96 18.46
N THR A 387 -11.41 18.52 19.49
CA THR A 387 -12.87 18.79 19.47
C THR A 387 -13.27 19.73 18.34
N ASN A 388 -12.45 20.74 18.04
CA ASN A 388 -12.69 21.67 16.94
C ASN A 388 -12.61 20.97 15.58
N VAL A 389 -11.64 20.08 15.38
CA VAL A 389 -11.52 19.27 14.17
C VAL A 389 -12.67 18.27 14.06
N GLU A 390 -13.05 17.59 15.13
CA GLU A 390 -14.25 16.73 15.14
C GLU A 390 -15.50 17.50 14.71
N ARG A 391 -15.70 18.72 15.22
CA ARG A 391 -16.83 19.57 14.83
C ARG A 391 -16.77 19.97 13.35
N ARG A 392 -15.59 20.28 12.83
CA ARG A 392 -15.40 20.58 11.39
C ARG A 392 -15.70 19.38 10.52
N VAL A 393 -15.22 18.20 10.91
CA VAL A 393 -15.47 16.92 10.21
C VAL A 393 -16.96 16.60 10.21
N ALA A 394 -17.62 16.69 11.37
CA ALA A 394 -19.06 16.47 11.50
C ALA A 394 -19.87 17.45 10.62
N SER A 395 -19.50 18.73 10.62
CA SER A 395 -20.12 19.76 9.76
C SER A 395 -19.89 19.48 8.27
N ALA A 396 -18.67 19.10 7.88
CA ALA A 396 -18.35 18.74 6.50
C ALA A 396 -19.15 17.50 6.04
N LEU A 397 -19.26 16.48 6.88
CA LEU A 397 -20.07 15.28 6.63
C LEU A 397 -21.56 15.65 6.52
N GLN A 398 -22.08 16.48 7.41
CA GLN A 398 -23.48 16.94 7.35
C GLN A 398 -23.78 17.72 6.06
N LYS A 399 -22.88 18.61 5.64
CA LYS A 399 -22.98 19.40 4.39
C LYS A 399 -22.86 18.52 3.14
N ALA A 400 -22.07 17.46 3.21
CA ALA A 400 -21.89 16.53 2.10
C ALA A 400 -23.05 15.51 2.01
N GLY A 401 -23.60 15.07 3.14
CA GLY A 401 -24.63 14.03 3.18
C GLY A 401 -24.15 12.75 2.48
N ARG A 402 -25.02 12.16 1.64
CA ARG A 402 -24.69 10.97 0.81
C ARG A 402 -23.59 11.22 -0.23
N ASP A 403 -23.23 12.48 -0.49
CA ASP A 403 -22.17 12.86 -1.43
C ASP A 403 -20.80 12.99 -0.74
N ALA A 404 -20.70 12.64 0.55
CA ALA A 404 -19.41 12.54 1.22
C ALA A 404 -18.52 11.53 0.48
N PRO A 405 -17.24 11.86 0.19
CA PRO A 405 -16.38 10.99 -0.61
C PRO A 405 -15.96 9.72 0.12
N CYS A 406 -15.98 9.70 1.45
CA CYS A 406 -15.68 8.53 2.28
C CYS A 406 -16.04 8.80 3.75
N VAL A 407 -16.03 7.74 4.57
CA VAL A 407 -16.05 7.91 6.03
C VAL A 407 -14.71 8.46 6.50
N LEU A 408 -14.76 9.35 7.48
CA LEU A 408 -13.60 9.94 8.12
C LEU A 408 -13.53 9.49 9.56
N SER A 409 -12.38 8.95 9.99
CA SER A 409 -12.07 8.76 11.41
C SER A 409 -10.98 9.72 11.84
N VAL A 410 -11.11 10.27 13.03
CA VAL A 410 -10.11 11.13 13.66
C VAL A 410 -9.75 10.56 15.03
N GLU A 411 -8.47 10.55 15.33
CA GLU A 411 -7.91 10.13 16.62
C GLU A 411 -7.03 11.26 17.14
N SER A 412 -7.04 11.51 18.46
CA SER A 412 -6.08 12.44 19.04
C SER A 412 -4.67 11.88 18.88
N TYR A 413 -3.68 12.76 18.68
CA TYR A 413 -2.29 12.36 18.44
C TYR A 413 -1.76 11.47 19.58
N GLU A 414 -2.05 11.82 20.83
CA GLU A 414 -1.59 11.09 22.01
C GLU A 414 -2.25 9.71 22.13
N ALA A 415 -3.57 9.62 21.88
CA ALA A 415 -4.29 8.35 21.89
C ALA A 415 -3.78 7.44 20.76
N TRP A 416 -3.59 8.01 19.57
CA TRP A 416 -3.06 7.29 18.43
C TRP A 416 -1.66 6.73 18.70
N GLU A 417 -0.71 7.55 19.19
CA GLU A 417 0.64 7.09 19.52
C GLU A 417 0.63 5.98 20.59
N THR A 418 -0.23 6.12 21.59
CA THR A 418 -0.41 5.10 22.64
C THR A 418 -0.93 3.78 22.07
N GLU A 419 -1.93 3.83 21.19
CA GLU A 419 -2.51 2.65 20.55
C GLU A 419 -1.53 1.99 19.58
N VAL A 420 -0.74 2.76 18.83
CA VAL A 420 0.33 2.21 17.98
C VAL A 420 1.37 1.51 18.83
N ALA A 421 1.84 2.14 19.92
CA ALA A 421 2.82 1.52 20.82
C ALA A 421 2.27 0.23 21.48
N LYS A 422 1.00 0.23 21.89
CA LYS A 422 0.34 -0.96 22.46
C LYS A 422 0.18 -2.08 21.42
N GLY A 423 -0.32 -1.76 20.25
CA GLY A 423 -0.56 -2.74 19.18
C GLY A 423 0.72 -3.29 18.56
N ALA A 424 1.79 -2.50 18.46
CA ALA A 424 3.09 -2.96 17.98
C ALA A 424 3.74 -3.98 18.94
N ARG A 425 3.56 -3.80 20.26
CA ARG A 425 4.04 -4.76 21.28
C ARG A 425 3.28 -6.08 21.26
N ALA A 426 2.05 -6.09 20.73
CA ALA A 426 1.19 -7.26 20.72
C ALA A 426 1.42 -8.19 19.51
N LEU A 427 2.28 -7.80 18.56
CA LEU A 427 2.49 -8.53 17.30
C LEU A 427 3.08 -9.93 17.55
N PRO A 428 2.32 -11.01 17.28
CA PRO A 428 2.84 -12.36 17.42
C PRO A 428 3.88 -12.67 16.34
N PHE A 429 4.84 -13.52 16.69
CA PHE A 429 5.94 -13.95 15.83
C PHE A 429 5.46 -14.49 14.46
N LYS A 430 4.27 -15.10 14.38
CA LYS A 430 3.69 -15.65 13.14
C LYS A 430 3.56 -14.65 11.98
N TYR A 431 3.47 -13.35 12.26
CA TYR A 431 3.41 -12.34 11.19
C TYR A 431 4.79 -11.81 10.77
N ASN A 432 5.85 -12.12 11.51
CA ASN A 432 7.23 -11.78 11.21
C ASN A 432 8.04 -12.94 10.60
N GLU A 433 7.48 -14.15 10.55
CA GLU A 433 8.10 -15.27 9.87
C GLU A 433 8.11 -15.04 8.34
N PRO A 434 9.25 -15.28 7.66
CA PRO A 434 9.23 -15.42 6.20
C PRO A 434 8.27 -16.56 5.85
N PRO A 435 7.57 -16.49 4.69
CA PRO A 435 6.60 -17.51 4.32
C PRO A 435 7.24 -18.91 4.38
N PRO A 436 6.50 -19.94 4.82
CA PRO A 436 6.99 -21.32 4.75
C PRO A 436 7.42 -21.62 3.31
N ALA A 437 8.61 -22.24 3.20
CA ALA A 437 9.29 -22.51 1.94
C ALA A 437 8.52 -23.47 1.03
#